data_AF-A0A3C0XIE6-F1
#
_entry.id   AF-A0A3C0XIE6-F1
#
_cell.length_a   1.000
_cell.length_b   1.000
_cell.length_c   1.000
_cell.angle_alpha   90.00
_cell.angle_beta   90.00
_cell.angle_gamma   90.00
#
_symmetry.space_group_name_H-M   'P 1'
#
loop_
_entity.id
_entity.type
_entity.pdbx_description
1 polymer ?
#
loop_
_entity_poly.entity_id
_entity_poly.type
_entity_poly.pdbx_seq_one_letter_code
_entity_poly.pdbx_strand_id
1 'polypeptide(L)'
;MGVMGGHSTPRDDPQYALVADLGWRLGRAGFDVATGGGPGLMEAANLGAYLSTYADRGALDRALALLKQAPAFESNHARYIEATRRVLADLPNGADSLGLPTWVYPDEPVNLFSSHIAKYFSNSMREEGLIAIGSHGVVVASDTPGTLREVFQAAEQNSYWVGDRRSPMVLLGPQGSSSFELLLAYARRDGYAELVRWFEDPGEVVDFIVRTPPLTRQSPAPATSAAGVRRMRYRRPG
;
A
#
# COMPACT_ATOMS: atom_id res chain seq x y z
N MET A 1 6.25 -2.79 1.90
CA MET A 1 5.19 -2.82 0.87
C MET A 1 4.25 -1.65 1.10
N GLY A 2 4.01 -0.83 0.08
CA GLY A 2 2.96 0.19 0.14
C GLY A 2 1.61 -0.44 -0.22
N VAL A 3 0.58 -0.21 0.58
CA VAL A 3 -0.79 -0.64 0.27
C VAL A 3 -1.72 0.56 0.24
N MET A 4 -2.33 0.75 -0.92
CA MET A 4 -3.20 1.88 -1.24
C MET A 4 -4.63 1.39 -1.40
N GLY A 5 -5.59 2.18 -0.92
CA GLY A 5 -6.99 1.87 -1.02
C GLY A 5 -7.88 2.97 -0.47
N GLY A 6 -9.15 2.98 -0.88
CA GLY A 6 -10.12 3.97 -0.45
C GLY A 6 -10.39 3.96 1.07
N HIS A 7 -10.59 5.16 1.63
CA HIS A 7 -10.90 5.35 3.06
C HIS A 7 -12.36 5.02 3.40
N SER A 8 -13.26 5.01 2.42
CA SER A 8 -14.71 4.86 2.64
C SER A 8 -15.22 3.42 2.58
N THR A 9 -14.37 2.43 2.27
CA THR A 9 -14.83 1.03 2.16
C THR A 9 -15.27 0.50 3.52
N PRO A 10 -16.54 0.07 3.68
CA PRO A 10 -17.05 -0.46 4.94
C PRO A 10 -16.35 -1.76 5.38
N ARG A 11 -16.28 -2.02 6.69
CA ARG A 11 -15.69 -3.26 7.26
C ARG A 11 -16.47 -4.55 6.90
N ASP A 12 -17.72 -4.42 6.48
CA ASP A 12 -18.56 -5.52 5.99
C ASP A 12 -18.47 -5.76 4.48
N ASP A 13 -17.75 -4.90 3.76
CA ASP A 13 -17.44 -5.09 2.35
C ASP A 13 -16.48 -6.27 2.13
N PRO A 14 -16.73 -7.17 1.15
CA PRO A 14 -15.79 -8.23 0.79
C PRO A 14 -14.37 -7.75 0.47
N GLN A 15 -14.23 -6.55 -0.11
CA GLN A 15 -12.95 -5.94 -0.44
C GLN A 15 -12.14 -5.56 0.81
N TYR A 16 -12.81 -5.20 1.91
CA TYR A 16 -12.13 -4.99 3.20
C TYR A 16 -11.47 -6.30 3.68
N ALA A 17 -12.21 -7.41 3.64
CA ALA A 17 -11.68 -8.72 4.02
C ALA A 17 -10.54 -9.18 3.09
N LEU A 18 -10.65 -8.90 1.79
CA LEU A 18 -9.61 -9.18 0.78
C LEU A 18 -8.30 -8.46 1.10
N VAL A 19 -8.36 -7.17 1.42
CA VAL A 19 -7.16 -6.36 1.74
C VAL A 19 -6.60 -6.71 3.12
N ALA A 20 -7.44 -7.12 4.06
CA ALA A 20 -6.96 -7.65 5.34
C ALA A 20 -6.22 -9.00 5.16
N ASP A 21 -6.70 -9.88 4.27
CA ASP A 21 -5.99 -11.11 3.91
C ASP A 21 -4.64 -10.81 3.23
N LEU A 22 -4.59 -9.82 2.33
CA LEU A 22 -3.35 -9.34 1.73
C LEU A 22 -2.35 -8.88 2.80
N GLY A 23 -2.76 -7.99 3.71
CA GLY A 23 -1.88 -7.49 4.77
C GLY A 23 -1.32 -8.61 5.65
N TRP A 24 -2.17 -9.60 5.98
CA TRP A 24 -1.76 -10.77 6.76
C TRP A 24 -0.71 -11.61 6.04
N ARG A 25 -0.91 -11.90 4.76
CA ARG A 25 0.05 -12.66 3.95
C ARG A 25 1.36 -11.91 3.74
N LEU A 26 1.30 -10.59 3.48
CA LEU A 26 2.50 -9.75 3.34
C LEU A 26 3.35 -9.77 4.60
N GLY A 27 2.74 -9.57 5.77
CA GLY A 27 3.46 -9.63 7.06
C GLY A 27 4.09 -11.01 7.29
N ARG A 28 3.36 -12.09 6.98
CA ARG A 28 3.88 -13.46 7.09
C ARG A 28 4.99 -13.80 6.10
N ALA A 29 5.02 -13.14 4.95
CA ALA A 29 6.10 -13.24 3.97
C ALA A 29 7.32 -12.37 4.36
N GLY A 30 7.29 -11.69 5.50
CA GLY A 30 8.40 -10.89 6.02
C GLY A 30 8.44 -9.45 5.51
N PHE A 31 7.35 -8.93 4.96
CA PHE A 31 7.28 -7.54 4.51
C PHE A 31 6.62 -6.64 5.55
N ASP A 32 7.25 -5.50 5.84
CA ASP A 32 6.59 -4.41 6.54
C ASP A 32 5.50 -3.80 5.65
N VAL A 33 4.32 -3.58 6.23
CA VAL A 33 3.18 -2.97 5.54
C VAL A 33 3.09 -1.48 5.90
N ALA A 34 3.09 -0.63 4.87
CA ALA A 34 2.87 0.80 4.99
C ALA A 34 1.60 1.19 4.24
N THR A 35 0.75 2.00 4.87
CA THR A 35 -0.52 2.45 4.29
C THR A 35 -0.69 3.95 4.48
N GLY A 36 -1.77 4.49 3.94
CA GLY A 36 -2.15 5.86 4.20
C GLY A 36 -2.68 6.17 5.61
N GLY A 37 -2.83 5.17 6.47
CA GLY A 37 -3.15 5.32 7.89
C GLY A 37 -4.60 5.66 8.22
N GLY A 38 -5.47 5.85 7.23
CA GLY A 38 -6.90 6.14 7.42
C GLY A 38 -7.76 4.88 7.66
N PRO A 39 -9.10 5.04 7.70
CA PRO A 39 -10.05 3.93 7.76
C PRO A 39 -10.13 3.17 6.42
N GLY A 40 -11.08 2.23 6.31
CA GLY A 40 -11.34 1.51 5.07
C GLY A 40 -10.23 0.54 4.70
N LEU A 41 -9.82 0.53 3.43
CA LEU A 41 -8.84 -0.45 2.94
C LEU A 41 -7.44 -0.24 3.52
N MET A 42 -7.09 0.99 3.90
CA MET A 42 -5.84 1.29 4.60
C MET A 42 -5.82 0.62 5.98
N GLU A 43 -6.91 0.76 6.74
CA GLU A 43 -7.11 0.06 8.00
C GLU A 43 -7.06 -1.46 7.81
N ALA A 44 -7.73 -1.99 6.78
CA ALA A 44 -7.76 -3.43 6.49
C ALA A 44 -6.34 -3.99 6.33
N ALA A 45 -5.49 -3.31 5.54
CA ALA A 45 -4.11 -3.74 5.33
C ALA A 45 -3.29 -3.72 6.63
N ASN A 46 -3.45 -2.68 7.47
CA ASN A 46 -2.79 -2.63 8.77
C ASN A 46 -3.32 -3.70 9.74
N LEU A 47 -4.63 -3.98 9.76
CA LEU A 47 -5.23 -5.07 10.54
C LEU A 47 -4.60 -6.42 10.16
N GLY A 48 -4.54 -6.70 8.86
CA GLY A 48 -3.93 -7.93 8.35
C GLY A 48 -2.49 -8.06 8.81
N ALA A 49 -1.68 -7.01 8.58
CA ALA A 49 -0.29 -6.97 8.98
C ALA A 49 -0.11 -7.16 10.49
N TYR A 50 -0.91 -6.45 11.30
CA TYR A 50 -0.93 -6.57 12.76
C TYR A 50 -1.15 -8.02 13.19
N LEU A 51 -2.08 -8.74 12.54
CA LEU A 51 -2.39 -10.14 12.90
C LEU A 51 -1.45 -11.18 12.27
N SER A 52 -0.43 -10.79 11.52
CA SER A 52 0.48 -11.72 10.83
C SER A 52 1.33 -12.58 11.79
N THR A 53 1.54 -12.12 13.02
CA THR A 53 2.25 -12.84 14.11
C THR A 53 1.46 -14.02 14.67
N TYR A 54 0.15 -14.08 14.46
CA TYR A 54 -0.69 -15.16 14.96
C TYR A 54 -0.55 -16.41 14.07
N ALA A 55 -0.60 -17.59 14.70
CA ALA A 55 -0.25 -18.85 14.06
C ALA A 55 -1.18 -19.23 12.90
N ASP A 56 -2.47 -18.92 13.01
CA ASP A 56 -3.48 -19.26 12.02
C ASP A 56 -4.33 -18.05 11.58
N ARG A 57 -5.03 -18.25 10.46
CA ARG A 57 -5.96 -17.28 9.88
C ARG A 57 -7.21 -17.04 10.74
N GLY A 58 -7.49 -17.92 11.70
CA GLY A 58 -8.65 -17.81 12.59
C GLY A 58 -8.62 -16.55 13.46
N ALA A 59 -7.44 -16.02 13.80
CA ALA A 59 -7.32 -14.71 14.46
C ALA A 59 -7.87 -13.57 13.58
N LEU A 60 -7.52 -13.56 12.29
CA LEU A 60 -8.03 -12.60 11.31
C LEU A 60 -9.53 -12.77 11.10
N ASP A 61 -10.02 -14.00 10.95
CA ASP A 61 -11.45 -14.27 10.75
C ASP A 61 -12.29 -13.78 11.93
N ARG A 62 -11.82 -13.98 13.18
CA ARG A 62 -12.48 -13.47 14.39
C ARG A 62 -12.49 -11.94 14.44
N ALA A 63 -11.37 -11.30 14.11
CA ALA A 63 -11.27 -9.85 14.06
C ALA A 63 -12.24 -9.26 13.02
N LEU A 64 -12.26 -9.82 11.80
CA LEU A 64 -13.20 -9.42 10.75
C LEU A 64 -14.66 -9.57 11.21
N ALA A 65 -15.02 -10.71 11.81
CA ALA A 65 -16.38 -10.94 12.31
C ALA A 65 -16.83 -9.91 13.37
N LEU A 66 -15.89 -9.46 14.21
CA LEU A 66 -16.17 -8.41 15.19
C LEU A 66 -16.31 -7.04 14.54
N LEU A 67 -15.37 -6.65 13.67
CA LEU A 67 -15.33 -5.34 13.02
C LEU A 67 -16.52 -5.09 12.10
N LYS A 68 -17.06 -6.13 11.45
CA LYS A 68 -18.28 -6.06 10.64
C LYS A 68 -19.49 -5.49 11.37
N GLN A 69 -19.53 -5.60 12.69
CA GLN A 69 -20.63 -5.06 13.50
C GLN A 69 -20.58 -3.52 13.61
N ALA A 70 -19.47 -2.89 13.22
CA ALA A 70 -19.30 -1.44 13.18
C ALA A 70 -18.72 -1.03 11.82
N PRO A 71 -19.53 -1.07 10.74
CA PRO A 71 -19.04 -1.11 9.36
C PRO A 71 -18.36 0.19 8.89
N ALA A 72 -18.91 1.36 9.25
CA ALA A 72 -18.41 2.65 8.80
C ALA A 72 -18.18 3.60 9.97
N PHE A 73 -17.11 4.40 9.87
CA PHE A 73 -16.73 5.37 10.91
C PHE A 73 -17.85 6.38 11.13
N GLU A 74 -18.30 7.05 10.07
CA GLU A 74 -19.36 8.09 10.07
C GLU A 74 -20.69 7.62 10.65
N SER A 75 -20.98 6.32 10.64
CA SER A 75 -22.25 5.81 11.16
C SER A 75 -22.32 5.86 12.70
N ASN A 76 -21.22 5.57 13.38
CA ASN A 76 -21.12 5.62 14.85
C ASN A 76 -19.66 5.55 15.30
N HIS A 77 -19.06 6.70 15.58
CA HIS A 77 -17.63 6.83 15.86
C HIS A 77 -17.22 6.03 17.11
N ALA A 78 -18.02 6.11 18.17
CA ALA A 78 -17.75 5.41 19.43
C ALA A 78 -17.75 3.89 19.24
N ARG A 79 -18.76 3.35 18.53
CA ARG A 79 -18.85 1.92 18.23
C ARG A 79 -17.73 1.44 17.31
N TYR A 80 -17.35 2.25 16.33
CA TYR A 80 -16.25 1.95 15.40
C TYR A 80 -14.92 1.81 16.14
N ILE A 81 -14.61 2.76 17.02
CA ILE A 81 -13.40 2.77 17.86
C ILE A 81 -13.45 1.61 18.86
N GLU A 82 -14.58 1.38 19.52
CA GLU A 82 -14.73 0.32 20.52
C GLU A 82 -14.53 -1.08 19.92
N ALA A 83 -15.08 -1.34 18.73
CA ALA A 83 -14.85 -2.59 18.02
C ALA A 83 -13.35 -2.82 17.77
N THR A 84 -12.64 -1.76 17.38
CA THR A 84 -11.19 -1.82 17.14
C THR A 84 -10.41 -2.12 18.41
N ARG A 85 -10.74 -1.43 19.52
CA ARG A 85 -10.12 -1.66 20.83
C ARG A 85 -10.34 -3.06 21.35
N ARG A 86 -11.52 -3.64 21.10
CA ARG A 86 -11.80 -5.02 21.48
C ARG A 86 -10.96 -6.02 20.71
N VAL A 87 -10.72 -5.83 19.40
CA VAL A 87 -9.76 -6.66 18.65
C VAL A 87 -8.37 -6.57 19.30
N LEU A 88 -7.89 -5.37 19.60
CA LEU A 88 -6.57 -5.15 20.21
C LEU A 88 -6.47 -5.75 21.62
N ALA A 89 -7.56 -5.73 22.40
CA ALA A 89 -7.60 -6.34 23.72
C ALA A 89 -7.58 -7.88 23.66
N ASP A 90 -8.32 -8.47 22.71
CA ASP A 90 -8.38 -9.92 22.50
C ASP A 90 -7.08 -10.46 21.86
N LEU A 91 -6.39 -9.64 21.07
CA LEU A 91 -5.21 -10.00 20.28
C LEU A 91 -4.07 -8.98 20.46
N PRO A 92 -3.47 -8.84 21.65
CA PRO A 92 -2.54 -7.73 21.97
C PRO A 92 -1.17 -7.78 21.28
N ASN A 93 -0.72 -8.96 20.83
CA ASN A 93 0.65 -9.19 20.33
C ASN A 93 0.74 -9.09 18.79
N GLY A 94 0.47 -7.90 18.25
CA GLY A 94 0.54 -7.69 16.80
C GLY A 94 1.94 -7.35 16.26
N ALA A 95 2.09 -7.48 14.95
CA ALA A 95 3.29 -7.10 14.20
C ALA A 95 3.38 -5.58 13.97
N ASP A 96 4.58 -5.14 13.63
CA ASP A 96 4.80 -3.76 13.20
C ASP A 96 4.18 -3.48 11.82
N SER A 97 3.62 -2.29 11.69
CA SER A 97 3.13 -1.69 10.46
C SER A 97 3.09 -0.17 10.57
N LEU A 98 3.12 0.51 9.43
CA LEU A 98 3.20 1.97 9.34
C LEU A 98 1.91 2.56 8.74
N GLY A 99 1.34 3.56 9.40
CA GLY A 99 0.29 4.42 8.85
C GLY A 99 0.82 5.82 8.57
N LEU A 100 0.55 6.36 7.38
CA LEU A 100 0.97 7.71 6.99
C LEU A 100 -0.22 8.67 6.85
N PRO A 101 -0.94 9.04 7.92
CA PRO A 101 -2.05 9.98 7.81
C PRO A 101 -1.58 11.40 7.46
N THR A 102 -2.52 12.28 7.13
CA THR A 102 -2.26 13.70 6.83
C THR A 102 -3.00 14.63 7.78
N TRP A 103 -2.46 15.83 8.02
CA TRP A 103 -3.18 16.92 8.70
C TRP A 103 -4.19 17.63 7.80
N VAL A 104 -4.13 17.40 6.49
CA VAL A 104 -5.00 18.06 5.50
C VAL A 104 -6.45 17.58 5.61
N TYR A 105 -6.68 16.34 6.03
CA TYR A 105 -8.00 15.75 6.21
C TYR A 105 -8.29 15.59 7.72
N PRO A 106 -8.78 16.64 8.40
CA PRO A 106 -8.99 16.62 9.85
C PRO A 106 -10.04 15.60 10.30
N ASP A 107 -10.98 15.28 9.41
CA ASP A 107 -12.09 14.37 9.68
C ASP A 107 -11.74 12.89 9.37
N GLU A 108 -10.59 12.63 8.74
CA GLU A 108 -10.14 11.26 8.49
C GLU A 108 -9.42 10.71 9.74
N PRO A 109 -9.99 9.72 10.45
CA PRO A 109 -9.37 9.17 11.65
C PRO A 109 -8.14 8.36 11.28
N VAL A 110 -7.17 8.30 12.21
CA VAL A 110 -6.05 7.37 12.09
C VAL A 110 -6.50 5.99 12.57
N ASN A 111 -6.25 4.94 11.79
CA ASN A 111 -6.56 3.58 12.20
C ASN A 111 -5.70 3.14 13.39
N LEU A 112 -6.27 2.29 14.26
CA LEU A 112 -5.60 1.88 15.50
C LEU A 112 -4.76 0.60 15.36
N PHE A 113 -4.72 -0.02 14.18
CA PHE A 113 -3.91 -1.22 13.93
C PHE A 113 -2.48 -0.90 13.50
N SER A 114 -2.23 0.35 13.06
CA SER A 114 -0.87 0.82 12.76
C SER A 114 -0.06 0.97 14.05
N SER A 115 1.04 0.22 14.16
CA SER A 115 1.96 0.33 15.30
C SER A 115 2.75 1.64 15.31
N HIS A 116 3.03 2.18 14.12
CA HIS A 116 3.82 3.38 13.91
C HIS A 116 3.03 4.35 13.03
N ILE A 117 3.16 5.64 13.32
CA ILE A 117 2.45 6.71 12.61
C ILE A 117 3.45 7.78 12.16
N ALA A 118 3.45 8.08 10.86
CA ALA A 118 4.20 9.21 10.30
C ALA A 118 3.22 10.21 9.68
N LYS A 119 2.83 11.22 10.46
CA LYS A 119 1.80 12.20 10.05
C LYS A 119 2.41 13.39 9.32
N TYR A 120 1.97 13.64 8.09
CA TYR A 120 2.49 14.72 7.24
C TYR A 120 1.56 15.94 7.22
N PHE A 121 2.13 17.14 7.10
CA PHE A 121 1.37 18.39 6.94
C PHE A 121 0.94 18.67 5.49
N SER A 122 1.63 18.07 4.53
CA SER A 122 1.31 18.19 3.10
C SER A 122 0.84 16.85 2.56
N ASN A 123 -0.33 16.85 1.90
CA ASN A 123 -0.87 15.65 1.31
C ASN A 123 -0.04 15.15 0.11
N SER A 124 0.54 16.06 -0.68
CA SER A 124 1.40 15.66 -1.81
C SER A 124 2.65 14.91 -1.34
N MET A 125 3.32 15.43 -0.31
CA MET A 125 4.50 14.77 0.27
C MET A 125 4.14 13.44 0.94
N ARG A 126 2.95 13.36 1.54
CA ARG A 126 2.44 12.12 2.15
C ARG A 126 2.30 11.02 1.11
N GLU A 127 1.60 11.31 0.01
CA GLU A 127 1.29 10.32 -1.03
C GLU A 127 2.55 9.86 -1.75
N GLU A 128 3.39 10.82 -2.16
CA GLU A 128 4.67 10.52 -2.79
C GLU A 128 5.58 9.71 -1.83
N GLY A 129 5.58 10.08 -0.55
CA GLY A 129 6.34 9.40 0.49
C GLY A 129 5.88 7.95 0.72
N LEU A 130 4.58 7.69 0.77
CA LEU A 130 4.04 6.32 0.90
C LEU A 130 4.51 5.44 -0.27
N ILE A 131 4.44 5.95 -1.50
CA ILE A 131 4.92 5.22 -2.69
C ILE A 131 6.43 4.98 -2.59
N ALA A 132 7.21 6.00 -2.23
CA ALA A 132 8.67 5.91 -2.12
C ALA A 132 9.15 4.94 -1.02
N ILE A 133 8.43 4.88 0.11
CA ILE A 133 8.68 3.93 1.22
C ILE A 133 8.32 2.49 0.80
N GLY A 134 7.41 2.32 -0.17
CA GLY A 134 7.04 1.07 -0.84
C GLY A 134 8.17 0.46 -1.68
N SER A 135 9.37 0.37 -1.12
CA SER A 135 10.62 -0.01 -1.78
C SER A 135 10.61 -1.38 -2.44
N HIS A 136 9.78 -2.32 -1.95
CA HIS A 136 9.60 -3.67 -2.49
C HIS A 136 8.37 -3.81 -3.40
N GLY A 137 7.61 -2.73 -3.57
CA GLY A 137 6.41 -2.69 -4.39
C GLY A 137 5.25 -1.98 -3.71
N VAL A 138 4.25 -1.69 -4.53
CA VAL A 138 2.97 -1.11 -4.14
C VAL A 138 1.83 -2.01 -4.60
N VAL A 139 0.80 -2.14 -3.76
CA VAL A 139 -0.47 -2.78 -4.11
C VAL A 139 -1.56 -1.74 -4.03
N VAL A 140 -2.31 -1.56 -5.12
CA VAL A 140 -3.44 -0.64 -5.20
C VAL A 140 -4.71 -1.46 -5.27
N ALA A 141 -5.52 -1.38 -4.21
CA ALA A 141 -6.65 -2.26 -4.00
C ALA A 141 -8.01 -1.62 -4.29
N SER A 142 -8.08 -0.48 -4.99
CA SER A 142 -9.36 0.16 -5.38
C SER A 142 -9.20 1.04 -6.62
N ASP A 143 -10.30 1.31 -7.35
CA ASP A 143 -10.33 2.18 -8.54
C ASP A 143 -11.09 3.50 -8.27
N THR A 144 -10.60 4.27 -7.28
CA THR A 144 -11.13 5.60 -6.92
C THR A 144 -10.24 6.71 -7.49
N PRO A 145 -10.70 7.97 -7.60
CA PRO A 145 -9.84 9.06 -8.09
C PRO A 145 -8.54 9.24 -7.31
N GLY A 146 -8.58 9.03 -5.98
CA GLY A 146 -7.39 9.09 -5.13
C GLY A 146 -6.38 8.01 -5.47
N THR A 147 -6.84 6.76 -5.57
CA THR A 147 -5.98 5.62 -5.90
C THR A 147 -5.52 5.60 -7.35
N LEU A 148 -6.32 6.15 -8.28
CA LEU A 148 -5.92 6.36 -9.68
C LEU A 148 -4.68 7.26 -9.77
N ARG A 149 -4.67 8.36 -9.02
CA ARG A 149 -3.50 9.25 -8.92
C ARG A 149 -2.29 8.51 -8.34
N GLU A 150 -2.47 7.71 -7.30
CA GLU A 150 -1.38 6.93 -6.69
C GLU A 150 -0.77 5.91 -7.68
N VAL A 151 -1.60 5.27 -8.52
CA VAL A 151 -1.12 4.39 -9.61
C VAL A 151 -0.19 5.15 -10.56
N PHE A 152 -0.61 6.32 -11.04
CA PHE A 152 0.22 7.08 -11.99
C PHE A 152 1.44 7.73 -11.35
N GLN A 153 1.39 8.09 -10.07
CA GLN A 153 2.57 8.52 -9.32
C GLN A 153 3.59 7.37 -9.17
N ALA A 154 3.14 6.15 -8.87
CA ALA A 154 4.03 5.00 -8.80
C ALA A 154 4.62 4.62 -10.17
N ALA A 155 3.83 4.74 -11.24
CA ALA A 155 4.30 4.55 -12.61
C ALA A 155 5.38 5.57 -12.97
N GLU A 156 5.17 6.84 -12.62
CA GLU A 156 6.12 7.94 -12.81
C GLU A 156 7.44 7.66 -12.08
N GLN A 157 7.40 7.25 -10.81
CA GLN A 157 8.59 6.90 -10.05
C GLN A 157 9.38 5.76 -10.70
N ASN A 158 8.70 4.72 -11.17
CA ASN A 158 9.33 3.61 -11.90
C ASN A 158 9.94 4.07 -13.24
N SER A 159 9.23 4.89 -14.02
CA SER A 159 9.73 5.42 -15.29
C SER A 159 11.02 6.23 -15.10
N TYR A 160 11.10 7.02 -14.02
CA TYR A 160 12.26 7.87 -13.73
C TYR A 160 13.35 7.22 -12.86
N TRP A 161 13.18 5.97 -12.43
CA TRP A 161 14.11 5.31 -11.50
C TRP A 161 14.28 6.10 -10.19
N VAL A 162 13.19 6.63 -9.64
CA VAL A 162 13.21 7.32 -8.34
C VAL A 162 13.73 6.35 -7.28
N GLY A 163 14.70 6.81 -6.47
CA GLY A 163 15.38 5.95 -5.50
C GLY A 163 16.24 4.85 -6.12
N ASP A 164 16.71 5.05 -7.36
CA ASP A 164 17.53 4.11 -8.15
C ASP A 164 16.90 2.71 -8.30
N ARG A 165 15.57 2.64 -8.25
CA ARG A 165 14.82 1.38 -8.31
C ARG A 165 13.63 1.45 -9.27
N ARG A 166 13.17 0.27 -9.67
CA ARG A 166 11.81 0.04 -10.16
C ARG A 166 11.18 -1.09 -9.37
N SER A 167 10.02 -0.84 -8.80
CA SER A 167 9.36 -1.76 -7.88
C SER A 167 8.09 -2.36 -8.49
N PRO A 168 7.70 -3.58 -8.09
CA PRO A 168 6.41 -4.17 -8.44
C PRO A 168 5.24 -3.22 -8.20
N MET A 169 4.33 -3.16 -9.17
CA MET A 169 3.05 -2.46 -9.07
C MET A 169 1.93 -3.47 -9.31
N VAL A 170 1.14 -3.71 -8.27
CA VAL A 170 0.05 -4.69 -8.34
C VAL A 170 -1.29 -4.00 -8.18
N LEU A 171 -2.22 -4.26 -9.08
CA LEU A 171 -3.63 -3.88 -8.92
C LEU A 171 -4.38 -5.08 -8.35
N LEU A 172 -5.10 -4.90 -7.25
CA LEU A 172 -5.85 -5.97 -6.58
C LEU A 172 -7.35 -5.67 -6.62
N GLY A 173 -8.14 -6.64 -7.09
CA GLY A 173 -9.60 -6.57 -7.01
C GLY A 173 -10.31 -7.52 -7.97
N PRO A 174 -11.60 -7.81 -7.74
CA PRO A 174 -12.38 -8.81 -8.48
C PRO A 174 -12.76 -8.41 -9.91
N GLN A 175 -12.40 -7.19 -10.33
CA GLN A 175 -12.64 -6.68 -11.67
C GLN A 175 -11.33 -6.06 -12.16
N GLY A 176 -11.02 -6.25 -13.44
CA GLY A 176 -9.87 -5.61 -14.06
C GLY A 176 -9.94 -4.09 -13.86
N SER A 177 -8.85 -3.47 -13.39
CA SER A 177 -8.80 -2.02 -13.26
C SER A 177 -8.83 -1.39 -14.65
N SER A 178 -9.66 -0.37 -14.82
CA SER A 178 -9.72 0.45 -16.04
C SER A 178 -8.35 1.04 -16.43
N SER A 179 -7.47 1.20 -15.46
CA SER A 179 -6.14 1.77 -15.61
C SER A 179 -5.06 0.75 -15.98
N PHE A 180 -5.33 -0.55 -15.86
CA PHE A 180 -4.32 -1.59 -16.01
C PHE A 180 -3.69 -1.60 -17.40
N GLU A 181 -4.50 -1.58 -18.46
CA GLU A 181 -3.99 -1.62 -19.83
C GLU A 181 -3.14 -0.38 -20.18
N LEU A 182 -3.56 0.79 -19.70
CA LEU A 182 -2.82 2.04 -19.89
C LEU A 182 -1.50 2.02 -19.11
N LEU A 183 -1.53 1.58 -17.85
CA LEU A 183 -0.34 1.41 -17.02
C LEU A 183 0.64 0.43 -17.66
N LEU A 184 0.16 -0.70 -18.15
CA LEU A 184 0.98 -1.72 -18.80
C LEU A 184 1.60 -1.20 -20.12
N ALA A 185 0.88 -0.37 -20.87
CA ALA A 185 1.43 0.28 -22.07
C ALA A 185 2.61 1.21 -21.73
N TYR A 186 2.49 2.04 -20.69
CA TYR A 186 3.60 2.88 -20.22
C TYR A 186 4.78 2.05 -19.69
N ALA A 187 4.49 1.00 -18.94
CA ALA A 187 5.51 0.10 -18.41
C ALA A 187 6.26 -0.65 -19.53
N ARG A 188 5.58 -1.06 -20.61
CA ARG A 188 6.22 -1.66 -21.80
C ARG A 188 7.15 -0.66 -22.48
N ARG A 189 6.67 0.56 -22.72
CA ARG A 189 7.46 1.64 -23.30
C ARG A 189 8.75 1.90 -22.50
N ASP A 190 8.62 1.96 -21.18
CA ASP A 190 9.72 2.32 -20.29
C ASP A 190 10.57 1.11 -19.84
N GLY A 191 10.20 -0.10 -20.23
CA GLY A 191 10.96 -1.34 -20.01
C GLY A 191 10.87 -1.89 -18.58
N TYR A 192 9.67 -1.94 -18.01
CA TYR A 192 9.39 -2.56 -16.70
C TYR A 192 8.03 -3.29 -16.65
N ALA A 193 7.48 -3.68 -17.80
CA ALA A 193 6.17 -4.34 -17.89
C ALA A 193 6.07 -5.64 -17.07
N GLU A 194 7.18 -6.31 -16.83
CA GLU A 194 7.29 -7.47 -15.97
C GLU A 194 6.95 -7.18 -14.50
N LEU A 195 7.08 -5.93 -14.05
CA LEU A 195 6.77 -5.50 -12.69
C LEU A 195 5.30 -5.12 -12.48
N VAL A 196 4.48 -5.07 -13.54
CA VAL A 196 3.09 -4.62 -13.46
C VAL A 196 2.14 -5.80 -13.61
N ARG A 197 1.32 -6.09 -12.60
CA ARG A 197 0.35 -7.20 -12.64
C ARG A 197 -0.99 -6.80 -12.02
N TRP A 198 -2.02 -7.55 -12.39
CA TRP A 198 -3.34 -7.52 -11.77
C TRP A 198 -3.66 -8.93 -11.26
N PHE A 199 -4.22 -9.01 -10.06
CA PHE A 199 -4.65 -10.26 -9.44
C PHE A 199 -6.00 -10.06 -8.74
N GLU A 200 -6.76 -11.14 -8.65
CA GLU A 200 -7.95 -11.21 -7.80
C GLU A 200 -7.62 -11.78 -6.42
N ASP A 201 -6.64 -12.69 -6.34
CA ASP A 201 -6.28 -13.40 -5.11
C ASP A 201 -5.07 -12.77 -4.39
N PRO A 202 -5.15 -12.50 -3.07
CA PRO A 202 -4.04 -11.97 -2.29
C PRO A 202 -2.82 -12.89 -2.20
N GLY A 203 -3.00 -14.21 -2.30
CA GLY A 203 -1.90 -15.18 -2.35
C GLY A 203 -1.07 -15.02 -3.61
N GLU A 204 -1.70 -14.88 -4.77
CA GLU A 204 -1.01 -14.61 -6.04
C GLU A 204 -0.23 -13.29 -6.02
N VAL A 205 -0.79 -12.26 -5.38
CA VAL A 205 -0.09 -10.98 -5.15
C VAL A 205 1.23 -11.21 -4.41
N VAL A 206 1.19 -11.94 -3.29
CA VAL A 206 2.36 -12.19 -2.44
C VAL A 206 3.39 -13.06 -3.17
N ASP A 207 2.94 -14.11 -3.85
CA ASP A 207 3.81 -14.97 -4.65
C ASP A 207 4.53 -14.18 -5.75
N PHE A 208 3.83 -13.27 -6.42
CA PHE A 208 4.41 -12.40 -7.43
C PHE A 208 5.48 -11.46 -6.84
N ILE A 209 5.19 -10.79 -5.72
CA ILE A 209 6.11 -9.87 -5.06
C ILE A 209 7.38 -10.60 -4.60
N VAL A 210 7.23 -11.77 -3.98
CA VAL A 210 8.37 -12.58 -3.49
C VAL A 210 9.26 -13.02 -4.65
N ARG A 211 8.68 -13.38 -5.80
CA ARG A 211 9.44 -13.85 -6.98
C ARG A 211 10.00 -12.72 -7.83
N THR A 212 9.50 -11.50 -7.66
CA THR A 212 9.80 -10.36 -8.53
C THR A 212 10.35 -9.19 -7.70
N PRO A 213 11.60 -9.28 -7.21
CA PRO A 213 12.20 -8.20 -6.43
C PRO A 213 12.36 -6.93 -7.29
N PRO A 214 12.46 -5.74 -6.66
CA PRO A 214 12.73 -4.50 -7.37
C PRO A 214 13.98 -4.57 -8.25
N LEU A 215 13.91 -3.99 -9.43
CA LEU A 215 15.08 -3.76 -10.27
C LEU A 215 15.87 -2.60 -9.71
N THR A 216 17.18 -2.75 -9.57
CA THR A 216 18.07 -1.68 -9.10
C THR A 216 18.93 -1.17 -10.25
N ARG A 217 18.98 0.15 -10.42
CA ARG A 217 19.95 0.77 -11.32
C ARG A 217 21.29 0.84 -10.62
N GLN A 218 22.31 0.22 -11.19
CA GLN A 218 23.67 0.44 -10.72
C GLN A 218 24.03 1.91 -10.95
N SER A 219 24.38 2.63 -9.89
CA SER A 219 24.92 3.99 -10.03
C SER A 219 26.21 3.91 -10.85
N PRO A 220 26.43 4.81 -11.82
CA PRO A 220 27.75 4.89 -12.44
C PRO A 220 28.79 5.19 -11.35
N ALA A 221 29.96 4.54 -11.44
CA ALA A 221 31.07 4.82 -10.55
C ALA A 221 31.27 6.35 -10.46
N PRO A 222 31.52 6.92 -9.26
CA PRO A 222 31.68 8.35 -9.12
C PRO A 222 32.77 8.79 -10.10
N ALA A 223 32.38 9.61 -11.08
CA ALA A 223 33.35 10.18 -11.99
C ALA A 223 34.32 11.00 -11.14
N THR A 224 35.61 10.67 -11.22
CA THR A 224 36.69 11.46 -10.63
C THR A 224 36.42 12.93 -10.94
N SER A 225 36.31 13.74 -9.88
CA SER A 225 35.80 15.10 -9.90
C SER A 225 36.48 15.96 -10.97
N ALA A 226 35.77 16.19 -12.09
CA ALA A 226 35.95 17.39 -12.86
C ALA A 226 34.84 18.34 -12.42
N ALA A 227 35.21 19.40 -11.69
CA ALA A 227 34.32 20.48 -11.31
C ALA A 227 33.72 21.11 -12.58
N GLY A 228 32.51 20.69 -12.91
CA GLY A 228 31.77 21.18 -14.06
C GLY A 228 30.30 20.88 -13.86
N VAL A 229 29.46 21.92 -13.95
CA VAL A 229 28.00 21.75 -13.97
C VAL A 229 27.64 20.93 -15.19
N ARG A 230 27.44 19.61 -15.02
CA ARG A 230 26.82 18.78 -16.05
C ARG A 230 25.35 19.17 -16.11
N ARG A 231 24.91 19.72 -17.25
CA ARG A 231 23.48 19.73 -17.59
C ARG A 231 22.98 18.29 -17.51
N MET A 232 22.13 17.97 -16.53
CA MET A 232 21.33 16.75 -16.57
C MET A 232 20.48 16.82 -17.84
N ARG A 233 20.89 16.11 -18.88
CA ARG A 233 19.97 15.80 -19.98
C ARG A 233 18.99 14.81 -19.37
N TYR A 234 17.76 15.25 -19.09
CA TYR A 234 16.64 14.32 -18.96
C TYR A 234 16.69 13.43 -20.19
N ARG A 235 16.94 12.13 -19.99
CA ARG A 235 16.83 11.16 -21.07
C ARG A 235 15.36 11.22 -21.49
N ARG A 236 15.11 11.56 -22.75
CA ARG A 236 13.75 11.53 -23.31
C ARG A 236 13.21 10.12 -23.07
N PRO A 237 11.97 9.96 -22.56
CA PRO A 237 11.30 8.67 -22.58
C PRO A 237 11.36 8.15 -24.02
N GLY A 238 11.80 6.90 -24.19
CA GLY A 238 11.78 6.20 -25.47
C GLY A 238 10.36 5.88 -25.88
#